data_AF-A0AAD7MN65-F1
#
_entry.id   AF-A0AAD7MN65-F1
#
_cell.length_a   1.000
_cell.length_b   1.000
_cell.length_c   1.000
_cell.angle_alpha   90.00
_cell.angle_beta   90.00
_cell.angle_gamma   90.00
#
_symmetry.space_group_name_H-M   'P 1'
#
loop_
_entity.id
_entity.type
_entity.pdbx_description
1 polymer ?
#
loop_
_entity_poly.entity_id
_entity_poly.type
_entity_poly.pdbx_seq_one_letter_code
_entity_poly.pdbx_strand_id
1 'polypeptide(L)'
;RAPASSTGRKRPARTPGLKASSAGFLVPDAIRKKFSGPRGWDSHVPLNFLTDKFCAFANTAAAKELNDIFLVDSTSGAVVSTARELSVDSELALSFDEWFQAWGRLLELIQTYVPEEHELWVVHFNSILHRPNRAQRWPLCLEYDSTVRRRALNTSLDPAVFQDEIWDELEPTHIAKRAVVILRNEHKKASSNSGRYQPYKGAKQFTREGNDSFRPKQKFRCFVCASNEDFHKSRNCTADRLTNGKPTLLSPKTRQDKNGNSYCFSFNGFSGCPGGGPDCQKGHHWCSICGDKSGRHSAQDCTSV
;
A
#
# COMPACT_ATOMS: atom_id res chain seq x y z
N ARG A 1 49.12 -2.12 -54.22
CA ARG A 1 48.56 -1.41 -53.05
C ARG A 1 47.38 -2.26 -52.55
N ALA A 2 47.53 -2.92 -51.41
CA ALA A 2 46.58 -3.91 -50.89
C ALA A 2 45.28 -3.25 -50.37
N PRO A 3 44.12 -3.93 -50.43
CA PRO A 3 42.90 -3.44 -49.80
C PRO A 3 42.97 -3.63 -48.29
N ALA A 4 42.52 -2.60 -47.56
CA ALA A 4 42.53 -2.56 -46.10
C ALA A 4 41.57 -3.61 -45.52
N SER A 5 42.16 -4.46 -44.67
CA SER A 5 41.52 -5.36 -43.72
C SER A 5 40.47 -4.63 -42.89
N SER A 6 39.21 -5.05 -43.00
CA SER A 6 38.13 -4.62 -42.14
C SER A 6 38.36 -5.22 -40.74
N THR A 7 38.65 -4.34 -39.79
CA THR A 7 38.78 -4.71 -38.38
C THR A 7 37.45 -5.28 -37.88
N GLY A 8 37.41 -6.61 -37.72
CA GLY A 8 36.25 -7.34 -37.24
C GLY A 8 35.77 -6.81 -35.91
N ARG A 9 34.49 -6.41 -35.87
CA ARG A 9 33.79 -6.15 -34.60
C ARG A 9 33.81 -7.48 -33.81
N LYS A 10 34.56 -7.54 -32.72
CA LYS A 10 34.66 -8.69 -31.81
C LYS A 10 33.33 -9.05 -31.11
N ARG A 11 32.34 -8.18 -31.19
CA ARG A 11 31.02 -8.42 -30.59
C ARG A 11 30.11 -9.09 -31.62
N PRO A 12 29.49 -10.23 -31.27
CA PRO A 12 28.50 -10.88 -32.13
C PRO A 12 27.39 -9.91 -32.55
N ALA A 13 26.86 -10.11 -33.76
CA ALA A 13 25.65 -9.41 -34.20
C ALA A 13 24.53 -9.69 -33.20
N ARG A 14 23.88 -8.63 -32.70
CA ARG A 14 22.73 -8.77 -31.80
C ARG A 14 21.56 -9.29 -32.62
N THR A 15 21.00 -10.42 -32.22
CA THR A 15 19.69 -10.85 -32.70
C THR A 15 18.61 -10.03 -32.00
N PRO A 16 17.62 -9.47 -32.72
CA PRO A 16 16.43 -8.93 -32.10
C PRO A 16 15.79 -10.01 -31.22
N GLY A 17 15.63 -9.72 -29.92
CA GLY A 17 14.98 -10.65 -29.01
C GLY A 17 13.48 -10.79 -29.33
N LEU A 18 12.90 -11.96 -29.06
CA LEU A 18 11.44 -12.10 -29.02
C LEU A 18 10.89 -11.20 -27.91
N LYS A 19 9.95 -10.32 -28.25
CA LYS A 19 9.15 -9.63 -27.25
C LYS A 19 8.19 -10.64 -26.64
N ALA A 20 8.24 -10.84 -25.32
CA ALA A 20 7.21 -11.60 -24.63
C ALA A 20 5.89 -10.85 -24.77
N SER A 21 4.86 -11.52 -25.30
CA SER A 21 3.52 -10.94 -25.42
C SER A 21 2.89 -10.91 -24.04
N SER A 22 2.78 -9.73 -23.42
CA SER A 22 2.20 -9.57 -22.08
C SER A 22 0.67 -9.62 -22.14
N ALA A 23 0.11 -10.80 -22.37
CA ALA A 23 -1.34 -11.00 -22.48
C ALA A 23 -2.10 -10.89 -21.14
N GLY A 24 -1.43 -10.60 -20.02
CA GLY A 24 -1.98 -10.78 -18.66
C GLY A 24 -2.62 -9.56 -17.99
N PHE A 25 -2.40 -8.34 -18.47
CA PHE A 25 -2.74 -7.12 -17.70
C PHE A 25 -3.41 -6.05 -18.56
N LEU A 26 -4.54 -6.40 -19.16
CA LEU A 26 -5.33 -5.44 -19.92
C LEU A 26 -6.01 -4.43 -18.99
N VAL A 27 -6.01 -3.17 -19.39
CA VAL A 27 -6.82 -2.13 -18.73
C VAL A 27 -8.30 -2.55 -18.80
N PRO A 28 -9.13 -2.33 -17.77
CA PRO A 28 -10.56 -2.66 -17.81
C PRO A 28 -11.32 -1.76 -18.81
N ASP A 29 -12.36 -2.29 -19.46
CA ASP A 29 -13.20 -1.52 -20.39
C ASP A 29 -13.85 -0.30 -19.75
N ALA A 30 -14.25 -0.40 -18.48
CA ALA A 30 -14.83 0.72 -17.75
C ALA A 30 -13.86 1.92 -17.66
N ILE A 31 -12.56 1.66 -17.55
CA ILE A 31 -11.55 2.71 -17.56
C ILE A 31 -11.32 3.23 -18.98
N ARG A 32 -11.21 2.33 -19.98
CA ARG A 32 -11.08 2.73 -21.39
C ARG A 32 -12.20 3.68 -21.83
N LYS A 33 -13.44 3.43 -21.39
CA LYS A 33 -14.61 4.26 -21.69
C LYS A 33 -14.48 5.70 -21.19
N LYS A 34 -13.70 5.96 -20.13
CA LYS A 34 -13.42 7.31 -19.61
C LYS A 34 -12.46 8.12 -20.48
N PHE A 35 -11.79 7.47 -21.43
CA PHE A 35 -10.91 8.10 -22.41
C PHE A 35 -11.54 8.13 -23.80
N SER A 36 -12.40 7.17 -24.14
CA SER A 36 -12.98 7.05 -25.48
C SER A 36 -14.16 8.01 -25.76
N GLY A 37 -14.47 8.92 -24.84
CA GLY A 37 -15.56 9.88 -25.00
C GLY A 37 -15.25 10.95 -26.06
N PRO A 38 -16.24 11.76 -26.48
CA PRO A 38 -16.04 12.83 -27.47
C PRO A 38 -15.05 13.92 -27.02
N ARG A 39 -14.85 14.05 -25.69
CA ARG A 39 -13.91 14.98 -25.06
C ARG A 39 -12.58 14.31 -24.69
N GLY A 40 -12.36 13.06 -25.09
CA GLY A 40 -11.20 12.30 -24.67
C GLY A 40 -11.26 11.92 -23.19
N TRP A 41 -10.17 12.20 -22.47
CA TRP A 41 -10.01 11.93 -21.04
C TRP A 41 -10.86 12.91 -20.21
N ASP A 42 -12.05 12.48 -19.81
CA ASP A 42 -13.06 13.39 -19.23
C ASP A 42 -13.24 13.27 -17.71
N SER A 43 -12.63 12.24 -17.11
CA SER A 43 -12.80 11.95 -15.70
C SER A 43 -11.53 11.38 -15.08
N HIS A 44 -11.31 11.72 -13.81
CA HIS A 44 -10.10 11.29 -13.13
C HIS A 44 -10.07 9.76 -12.98
N VAL A 45 -8.94 9.18 -13.37
CA VAL A 45 -8.65 7.76 -13.19
C VAL A 45 -7.47 7.65 -12.23
N PRO A 46 -7.72 7.21 -10.98
CA PRO A 46 -6.66 6.95 -10.02
C PRO A 46 -5.76 5.80 -10.49
N LEU A 47 -4.45 5.95 -10.33
CA LEU A 47 -3.44 5.02 -10.85
C LEU A 47 -3.51 3.64 -10.21
N ASN A 48 -4.07 3.50 -9.01
CA ASN A 48 -4.23 2.19 -8.37
C ASN A 48 -5.07 1.24 -9.24
N PHE A 49 -5.99 1.77 -10.05
CA PHE A 49 -6.80 1.00 -11.00
C PHE A 49 -6.05 0.58 -12.28
N LEU A 50 -4.83 1.07 -12.47
CA LEU A 50 -3.94 0.76 -13.60
C LEU A 50 -2.71 -0.07 -13.17
N THR A 51 -2.65 -0.48 -11.91
CA THR A 51 -1.59 -1.39 -11.41
C THR A 51 -1.78 -2.81 -11.94
N ASP A 52 -0.71 -3.62 -11.98
CA ASP A 52 -0.83 -5.05 -12.31
C ASP A 52 -1.80 -5.76 -11.40
N LYS A 53 -1.70 -5.45 -10.10
CA LYS A 53 -2.58 -6.04 -9.10
C LYS A 53 -4.04 -5.79 -9.47
N PHE A 54 -4.41 -4.57 -9.86
CA PHE A 54 -5.78 -4.31 -10.26
C PHE A 54 -6.12 -4.96 -11.61
N CYS A 55 -5.31 -4.75 -12.64
CA CYS A 55 -5.57 -5.25 -14.00
C CYS A 55 -5.61 -6.78 -14.09
N ALA A 56 -4.85 -7.50 -13.26
CA ALA A 56 -4.90 -8.97 -13.19
C ALA A 56 -6.27 -9.48 -12.68
N PHE A 57 -6.92 -8.72 -11.80
CA PHE A 57 -8.19 -9.10 -11.17
C PHE A 57 -9.40 -8.36 -11.76
N ALA A 58 -9.23 -7.48 -12.73
CA ALA A 58 -10.33 -6.66 -13.22
C ALA A 58 -11.39 -7.42 -14.03
N ASN A 59 -11.15 -8.69 -14.37
CA ASN A 59 -12.19 -9.61 -14.85
C ASN A 59 -12.95 -10.34 -13.71
N THR A 60 -12.73 -9.94 -12.45
CA THR A 60 -13.34 -10.53 -11.25
C THR A 60 -14.11 -9.48 -10.42
N ALA A 61 -14.63 -9.86 -9.25
CA ALA A 61 -15.47 -9.01 -8.40
C ALA A 61 -14.90 -7.63 -8.03
N ALA A 62 -13.58 -7.39 -8.16
CA ALA A 62 -12.95 -6.07 -8.01
C ALA A 62 -13.48 -5.03 -9.04
N ALA A 63 -13.97 -5.49 -10.20
CA ALA A 63 -14.65 -4.65 -11.18
C ALA A 63 -15.95 -4.01 -10.67
N LYS A 64 -16.52 -4.52 -9.56
CA LYS A 64 -17.71 -3.91 -8.93
C LYS A 64 -17.44 -2.48 -8.43
N GLU A 65 -16.19 -2.12 -8.18
CA GLU A 65 -15.82 -0.74 -7.82
C GLU A 65 -15.82 0.21 -9.04
N LEU A 66 -15.72 -0.34 -10.26
CA LEU A 66 -15.75 0.41 -11.51
C LEU A 66 -17.15 0.54 -12.13
N ASN A 67 -18.14 -0.20 -11.62
CA ASN A 67 -19.50 -0.17 -12.16
C ASN A 67 -20.29 1.00 -11.59
N ASP A 68 -21.12 1.60 -12.46
CA ASP A 68 -22.03 2.69 -12.10
C ASP A 68 -22.99 2.29 -10.99
N ILE A 69 -23.34 3.28 -10.15
CA ILE A 69 -24.41 3.14 -9.17
C ILE A 69 -25.72 3.47 -9.90
N PHE A 70 -26.58 2.47 -10.03
CA PHE A 70 -27.95 2.66 -10.50
C PHE A 70 -28.79 3.23 -9.34
N LEU A 71 -29.19 4.50 -9.46
CA LEU A 71 -30.14 5.14 -8.58
C LEU A 71 -31.50 5.18 -9.28
N VAL A 72 -32.57 4.92 -8.56
CA VAL A 72 -33.92 5.17 -9.09
C VAL A 72 -34.29 6.59 -8.70
N ASP A 73 -34.48 7.46 -9.68
CA ASP A 73 -35.05 8.79 -9.43
C ASP A 73 -36.47 8.61 -8.91
N SER A 74 -36.66 8.98 -7.64
CA SER A 74 -37.94 8.84 -6.93
C SER A 74 -39.05 9.71 -7.52
N THR A 75 -38.71 10.69 -8.37
CA THR A 75 -39.66 11.62 -8.98
C THR A 75 -40.18 11.11 -10.33
N SER A 76 -39.31 10.51 -11.14
CA SER A 76 -39.64 10.02 -12.49
C SER A 76 -39.78 8.50 -12.59
N GLY A 77 -39.35 7.77 -11.57
CA GLY A 77 -39.24 6.30 -11.60
C GLY A 77 -38.15 5.80 -12.55
N ALA A 78 -37.35 6.69 -13.15
CA ALA A 78 -36.29 6.34 -14.08
C ALA A 78 -35.07 5.79 -13.33
N VAL A 79 -34.47 4.73 -13.86
CA VAL A 79 -33.17 4.26 -13.40
C VAL A 79 -32.10 5.19 -13.98
N VAL A 80 -31.49 6.00 -13.13
CA VAL A 80 -30.37 6.89 -13.46
C VAL A 80 -29.07 6.20 -13.09
N SER A 81 -28.20 5.98 -14.09
CA SER A 81 -26.84 5.52 -13.87
C SER A 81 -25.98 6.69 -13.40
N THR A 82 -25.42 6.63 -12.20
CA THR A 82 -24.44 7.60 -11.72
C THR A 82 -23.06 6.96 -11.68
N ALA A 83 -22.11 7.59 -12.36
CA ALA A 83 -20.72 7.13 -12.36
C ALA A 83 -20.19 7.18 -10.92
N ARG A 84 -19.72 6.04 -10.41
CA ARG A 84 -19.10 5.99 -9.08
C ARG A 84 -17.76 6.74 -9.13
N GLU A 85 -17.57 7.71 -8.25
CA GLU A 85 -16.26 8.33 -8.06
C GLU A 85 -15.26 7.29 -7.54
N LEU A 86 -14.15 7.14 -8.25
CA LEU A 86 -13.09 6.21 -7.88
C LEU A 86 -12.30 6.79 -6.71
N SER A 87 -12.22 6.04 -5.60
CA SER A 87 -11.54 6.51 -4.38
C SER A 87 -10.05 6.75 -4.63
N VAL A 88 -9.60 7.94 -4.24
CA VAL A 88 -8.20 8.40 -4.36
C VAL A 88 -7.32 7.93 -3.19
N ASP A 89 -7.92 7.51 -2.08
CA ASP A 89 -7.18 7.20 -0.84
C ASP A 89 -6.14 6.09 -1.01
N SER A 90 -6.43 5.13 -1.90
CA SER A 90 -5.53 4.03 -2.20
C SER A 90 -4.40 4.41 -3.16
N GLU A 91 -4.56 5.47 -3.95
CA GLU A 91 -3.55 5.98 -4.87
C GLU A 91 -2.38 6.64 -4.12
N LEU A 92 -2.67 7.36 -3.03
CA LEU A 92 -1.65 8.01 -2.20
C LEU A 92 -0.78 7.00 -1.42
N ALA A 93 -1.13 5.72 -1.44
CA ALA A 93 -0.40 4.64 -0.81
C ALA A 93 0.43 3.80 -1.80
N LEU A 94 0.46 4.16 -3.09
CA LEU A 94 1.20 3.41 -4.09
C LEU A 94 2.71 3.41 -3.80
N SER A 95 3.35 2.27 -4.04
CA SER A 95 4.80 2.23 -4.15
C SER A 95 5.28 2.88 -5.45
N PHE A 96 6.58 3.18 -5.53
CA PHE A 96 7.16 3.70 -6.76
C PHE A 96 6.99 2.74 -7.94
N ASP A 97 7.17 1.44 -7.72
CA ASP A 97 7.06 0.44 -8.78
C ASP A 97 5.62 0.31 -9.29
N GLU A 98 4.63 0.33 -8.39
CA GLU A 98 3.21 0.33 -8.76
C GLU A 98 2.83 1.59 -9.54
N TRP A 99 3.32 2.76 -9.12
CA TRP A 99 3.10 4.02 -9.82
C TRP A 99 3.73 4.01 -11.21
N PHE A 100 4.99 3.57 -11.34
CA PHE A 100 5.71 3.54 -12.61
C PHE A 100 5.01 2.64 -13.63
N GLN A 101 4.57 1.48 -13.16
CA GLN A 101 3.78 0.55 -13.94
C GLN A 101 2.41 1.11 -14.36
N ALA A 102 1.67 1.71 -13.42
CA ALA A 102 0.38 2.31 -13.70
C ALA A 102 0.50 3.46 -14.71
N TRP A 103 1.55 4.26 -14.62
CA TRP A 103 1.87 5.32 -15.57
C TRP A 103 2.13 4.80 -16.98
N GLY A 104 2.81 3.66 -17.13
CA GLY A 104 2.98 3.03 -18.45
C GLY A 104 1.64 2.79 -19.15
N ARG A 105 0.66 2.24 -18.43
CA ARG A 105 -0.71 2.03 -18.97
C ARG A 105 -1.47 3.33 -19.18
N LEU A 106 -1.31 4.31 -18.29
CA LEU A 106 -1.95 5.61 -18.43
C LEU A 106 -1.46 6.31 -19.71
N LEU A 107 -0.15 6.32 -19.96
CA LEU A 107 0.43 6.90 -21.17
C LEU A 107 -0.05 6.18 -22.43
N GLU A 108 -0.17 4.85 -22.42
CA GLU A 108 -0.77 4.11 -23.54
C GLU A 108 -2.22 4.52 -23.81
N LEU A 109 -3.02 4.74 -22.76
CA LEU A 109 -4.40 5.25 -22.91
C LEU A 109 -4.41 6.67 -23.49
N ILE A 110 -3.58 7.58 -22.96
CA ILE A 110 -3.47 8.95 -23.46
C ILE A 110 -3.03 8.93 -24.92
N GLN A 111 -1.99 8.17 -25.27
CA GLN A 111 -1.50 8.04 -26.64
C GLN A 111 -2.59 7.54 -27.60
N THR A 112 -3.46 6.66 -27.14
CA THR A 112 -4.50 6.05 -27.95
C THR A 112 -5.71 6.96 -28.15
N TYR A 113 -6.15 7.66 -27.09
CA TYR A 113 -7.44 8.36 -27.07
C TYR A 113 -7.32 9.88 -27.06
N VAL A 114 -6.19 10.43 -26.62
CA VAL A 114 -5.91 11.88 -26.54
C VAL A 114 -4.46 12.16 -26.97
N PRO A 115 -4.07 11.74 -28.20
CA PRO A 115 -2.68 11.75 -28.64
C PRO A 115 -2.01 13.13 -28.58
N GLU A 116 -2.79 14.21 -28.73
CA GLU A 116 -2.34 15.60 -28.66
C GLU A 116 -1.77 15.99 -27.29
N GLU A 117 -2.21 15.36 -26.20
CA GLU A 117 -1.70 15.61 -24.84
C GLU A 117 -0.58 14.65 -24.43
N HIS A 118 -0.32 13.60 -25.22
CA HIS A 118 0.60 12.53 -24.84
C HIS A 118 1.99 13.05 -24.44
N GLU A 119 2.58 13.93 -25.26
CA GLU A 119 3.91 14.47 -24.99
C GLU A 119 3.95 15.30 -23.70
N LEU A 120 2.89 16.07 -23.41
CA LEU A 120 2.81 16.87 -22.18
C LEU A 120 2.83 15.97 -20.94
N TRP A 121 2.08 14.87 -20.99
CA TRP A 121 2.03 13.89 -19.91
C TRP A 121 3.31 13.05 -19.80
N VAL A 122 4.03 12.80 -20.90
CA VAL A 122 5.37 12.20 -20.87
C VAL A 122 6.36 13.13 -20.16
N VAL A 123 6.32 14.44 -20.43
CA VAL A 123 7.16 15.41 -19.71
C VAL A 123 6.84 15.42 -18.21
N HIS A 124 5.56 15.47 -17.84
CA HIS A 124 5.12 15.39 -16.44
C HIS A 124 5.64 14.12 -15.75
N PHE A 125 5.43 12.96 -16.37
CA PHE A 125 5.92 11.67 -15.88
C PHE A 125 7.43 11.69 -15.63
N ASN A 126 8.20 12.15 -16.61
CA ASN A 126 9.66 12.24 -16.51
C ASN A 126 10.11 13.23 -15.42
N SER A 127 9.39 14.33 -15.24
CA SER A 127 9.70 15.32 -14.20
C SER A 127 9.61 14.72 -12.80
N ILE A 128 8.62 13.85 -12.56
CA ILE A 128 8.46 13.12 -11.29
C ILE A 128 9.47 11.99 -11.18
N LEU A 129 9.65 11.23 -12.26
CA LEU A 129 10.59 10.12 -12.33
C LEU A 129 12.01 10.57 -11.98
N HIS A 130 12.45 11.71 -12.50
CA HIS A 130 13.81 12.24 -12.31
C HIS A 130 13.93 13.25 -11.17
N ARG A 131 12.89 13.42 -10.34
CA ARG A 131 12.90 14.42 -9.28
C ARG A 131 14.00 14.15 -8.24
N PRO A 132 14.78 15.17 -7.83
CA PRO A 132 15.76 15.01 -6.76
C PRO A 132 15.09 14.55 -5.46
N ASN A 133 15.75 13.66 -4.72
CA ASN A 133 15.25 13.12 -3.46
C ASN A 133 13.84 12.46 -3.56
N ARG A 134 13.39 12.05 -4.76
CA ARG A 134 12.10 11.38 -4.99
C ARG A 134 11.83 10.27 -3.99
N ALA A 135 12.81 9.40 -3.72
CA ALA A 135 12.67 8.30 -2.78
C ALA A 135 12.36 8.77 -1.34
N GLN A 136 12.95 9.88 -0.90
CA GLN A 136 12.74 10.45 0.44
C GLN A 136 11.42 11.22 0.54
N ARG A 137 10.94 11.76 -0.59
CA ARG A 137 9.73 12.60 -0.71
C ARG A 137 8.62 11.91 -1.49
N TRP A 138 8.62 10.58 -1.55
CA TRP A 138 7.75 9.82 -2.43
C TRP A 138 6.27 10.10 -2.21
N PRO A 139 5.76 10.13 -0.95
CA PRO A 139 4.35 10.45 -0.71
C PRO A 139 3.95 11.84 -1.23
N LEU A 140 4.84 12.83 -1.15
CA LEU A 140 4.58 14.16 -1.69
C LEU A 140 4.57 14.16 -3.22
N CYS A 141 5.49 13.41 -3.85
CA CYS A 141 5.52 13.28 -5.30
C CYS A 141 4.21 12.66 -5.84
N LEU A 142 3.67 11.64 -5.14
CA LEU A 142 2.38 11.04 -5.46
C LEU A 142 1.20 11.99 -5.26
N GLU A 143 1.17 12.72 -4.15
CA GLU A 143 0.11 13.68 -3.85
C GLU A 143 0.09 14.83 -4.88
N TYR A 144 1.27 15.29 -5.28
CA TYR A 144 1.45 16.24 -6.37
C TYR A 144 0.95 15.67 -7.70
N ASP A 145 1.38 14.45 -8.08
CA ASP A 145 0.96 13.77 -9.30
C ASP A 145 -0.57 13.65 -9.43
N SER A 146 -1.20 13.10 -8.39
CA SER A 146 -2.66 12.93 -8.35
C SER A 146 -3.39 14.26 -8.42
N THR A 147 -2.84 15.30 -7.80
CA THR A 147 -3.44 16.65 -7.81
C THR A 147 -3.34 17.31 -9.18
N VAL A 148 -2.18 17.23 -9.86
CA VAL A 148 -2.02 17.74 -11.23
C VAL A 148 -3.00 17.04 -12.17
N ARG A 149 -3.08 15.71 -12.14
CA ARG A 149 -4.03 14.94 -12.97
C ARG A 149 -5.49 15.29 -12.71
N ARG A 150 -5.88 15.59 -11.46
CA ARG A 150 -7.25 16.02 -11.15
C ARG A 150 -7.55 17.43 -11.61
N ARG A 151 -6.62 18.37 -11.40
CA ARG A 151 -6.81 19.78 -11.77
C ARG A 151 -6.80 19.96 -13.29
N ALA A 152 -5.94 19.25 -14.02
CA ALA A 152 -5.86 19.32 -15.49
C ALA A 152 -7.20 19.01 -16.19
N LEU A 153 -8.06 18.18 -15.58
CA LEU A 153 -9.38 17.86 -16.15
C LEU A 153 -10.40 19.00 -16.04
N ASN A 154 -10.18 19.96 -15.13
CA ASN A 154 -11.12 21.02 -14.81
C ASN A 154 -10.57 22.43 -15.06
N THR A 155 -9.27 22.54 -15.32
CA THR A 155 -8.55 23.82 -15.46
C THR A 155 -7.58 23.71 -16.62
N SER A 156 -7.33 24.83 -17.31
CA SER A 156 -6.34 24.92 -18.38
C SER A 156 -4.92 24.94 -17.80
N LEU A 157 -4.52 23.81 -17.21
CA LEU A 157 -3.21 23.59 -16.63
C LEU A 157 -2.35 22.80 -17.61
N ASP A 158 -1.13 23.27 -17.88
CA ASP A 158 -0.15 22.53 -18.68
C ASP A 158 0.64 21.56 -17.79
N PRO A 159 0.42 20.22 -17.91
CA PRO A 159 1.10 19.26 -17.06
C PRO A 159 2.61 19.14 -17.39
N ALA A 160 3.07 19.59 -18.56
CA ALA A 160 4.49 19.59 -18.89
C ALA A 160 5.31 20.58 -18.05
N VAL A 161 4.64 21.61 -17.52
CA VAL A 161 5.25 22.62 -16.65
C VAL A 161 5.09 22.19 -15.20
N PHE A 162 6.16 22.34 -14.43
CA PHE A 162 6.11 22.10 -13.01
C PHE A 162 5.24 23.16 -12.32
N GLN A 163 4.27 22.71 -11.53
CA GLN A 163 3.24 23.54 -10.93
C GLN A 163 3.66 23.90 -9.50
N ASP A 164 4.50 24.93 -9.37
CA ASP A 164 5.06 25.37 -8.09
C ASP A 164 3.96 25.62 -7.04
N GLU A 165 2.86 26.26 -7.42
CA GLU A 165 1.74 26.56 -6.51
C GLU A 165 1.12 25.30 -5.90
N ILE A 166 0.94 24.23 -6.70
CA ILE A 166 0.41 22.95 -6.20
C ILE A 166 1.42 22.32 -5.24
N TRP A 167 2.70 22.38 -5.57
CA TRP A 167 3.74 21.80 -4.72
C TRP A 167 3.86 22.52 -3.38
N ASP A 168 3.87 23.85 -3.40
CA ASP A 168 3.99 24.71 -2.23
C ASP A 168 2.77 24.59 -1.31
N GLU A 169 1.58 24.29 -1.84
CA GLU A 169 0.39 23.96 -1.05
C GLU A 169 0.56 22.63 -0.29
N LEU A 170 1.17 21.62 -0.93
CA LEU A 170 1.26 20.26 -0.40
C LEU A 170 2.46 20.06 0.54
N GLU A 171 3.58 20.74 0.27
CA GLU A 171 4.84 20.57 1.00
C GLU A 171 4.73 20.82 2.51
N PRO A 172 4.08 21.89 3.02
CA PRO A 172 3.91 22.14 4.44
C PRO A 172 3.18 21.01 5.15
N THR A 173 2.10 20.51 4.53
CA THR A 173 1.31 19.39 5.04
C THR A 173 2.16 18.12 5.11
N HIS A 174 2.97 17.85 4.09
CA HIS A 174 3.89 16.72 4.08
C HIS A 174 4.96 16.82 5.18
N ILE A 175 5.58 17.99 5.36
CA ILE A 175 6.57 18.23 6.40
C ILE A 175 5.96 18.01 7.79
N ALA A 176 4.76 18.55 8.03
CA ALA A 176 4.04 18.37 9.29
C ALA A 176 3.74 16.88 9.58
N LYS A 177 3.20 16.14 8.59
CA LYS A 177 2.95 14.69 8.70
C LYS A 177 4.24 13.94 9.06
N ARG A 178 5.36 14.26 8.41
CA ARG A 178 6.66 13.62 8.68
C ARG A 178 7.20 13.97 10.07
N ALA A 179 7.09 15.22 10.51
CA ALA A 179 7.51 15.65 11.84
C ALA A 179 6.73 14.91 12.94
N VAL A 180 5.42 14.74 12.79
CA VAL A 180 4.59 13.97 13.73
C VAL A 180 5.05 12.51 13.84
N VAL A 181 5.42 11.88 12.72
CA VAL A 181 5.95 10.51 12.73
C VAL A 181 7.28 10.42 13.47
N ILE A 182 8.18 11.39 13.27
CA ILE A 182 9.47 11.47 13.96
C ILE A 182 9.25 11.62 15.47
N LEU A 183 8.47 12.62 15.89
CA LEU A 183 8.15 12.86 17.30
C LEU A 183 7.51 11.63 17.96
N ARG A 184 6.61 10.94 17.26
CA ARG A 184 5.98 9.71 17.75
C ARG A 184 7.00 8.59 17.94
N ASN A 185 7.97 8.45 17.04
CA ASN A 185 9.01 7.44 17.13
C ASN A 185 10.02 7.76 18.24
N GLU A 186 10.35 9.03 18.44
CA GLU A 186 11.19 9.48 19.55
C GLU A 186 10.51 9.24 20.91
N HIS A 187 9.23 9.55 21.03
CA HIS A 187 8.46 9.26 22.25
C HIS A 187 8.39 7.75 22.55
N LYS A 188 8.31 6.90 21.52
CA LYS A 188 8.39 5.44 21.70
C LYS A 188 9.77 5.02 22.21
N LYS A 189 10.87 5.58 21.67
CA LYS A 189 12.24 5.30 22.11
C LYS A 189 12.51 5.79 23.53
N ALA A 190 12.01 6.97 23.90
CA ALA A 190 12.15 7.53 25.25
C ALA A 190 11.41 6.69 26.31
N SER A 191 10.22 6.16 26.00
CA SER A 191 9.53 5.22 26.91
C SER A 191 10.27 3.89 27.09
N SER A 192 11.00 3.41 26.08
CA SER A 192 11.82 2.19 26.17
C SER A 192 13.11 2.37 27.01
N ASN A 193 13.58 3.60 27.21
CA ASN A 193 14.80 3.90 27.99
C ASN A 193 14.54 4.30 29.45
N SER A 194 13.31 4.17 29.95
CA SER A 194 12.99 4.36 31.38
C SER A 194 13.39 3.16 32.25
N GLY A 195 14.59 2.61 32.01
CA GLY A 195 15.28 1.71 32.94
C GLY A 195 15.92 2.50 34.08
N ARG A 196 15.12 3.20 34.90
CA ARG A 196 15.56 3.74 36.18
C ARG A 196 14.97 2.91 37.31
N TYR A 197 15.81 2.05 37.87
CA TYR A 197 15.96 1.77 39.30
C TYR A 197 14.77 2.23 40.17
N GLN A 198 13.91 1.28 40.57
CA GLN A 198 12.99 1.48 41.68
C GLN A 198 13.56 0.83 42.94
N PRO A 199 14.03 1.60 43.93
CA PRO A 199 14.16 1.10 45.27
C PRO A 199 12.81 1.25 45.99
N TYR A 200 12.43 0.17 46.65
CA TYR A 200 11.42 0.06 47.70
C TYR A 200 9.92 0.04 47.35
N LYS A 201 9.33 -1.06 47.82
CA LYS A 201 7.92 -1.38 47.92
C LYS A 201 7.18 -0.33 48.75
N GLY A 202 6.08 0.17 48.20
CA GLY A 202 5.04 0.88 48.95
C GLY A 202 3.69 0.49 48.38
N ALA A 203 2.96 -0.36 49.10
CA ALA A 203 1.57 -0.69 48.80
C ALA A 203 0.73 0.60 48.86
N LYS A 204 -0.02 0.90 47.79
CA LYS A 204 -1.23 1.72 47.84
C LYS A 204 -2.14 1.34 46.66
N GLN A 205 -3.31 0.83 47.03
CA GLN A 205 -4.47 0.72 46.17
C GLN A 205 -4.84 2.12 45.68
N PHE A 206 -4.94 2.31 44.37
CA PHE A 206 -5.73 3.39 43.79
C PHE A 206 -6.47 2.85 42.57
N THR A 207 -7.78 3.05 42.62
CA THR A 207 -8.76 2.87 41.58
C THR A 207 -8.32 3.56 40.29
N ARG A 208 -8.49 2.88 39.15
CA ARG A 208 -8.21 3.45 37.83
C ARG A 208 -9.47 3.44 37.00
N GLU A 209 -10.34 4.42 37.27
CA GLU A 209 -11.12 5.06 36.23
C GLU A 209 -10.21 6.04 35.50
N GLY A 210 -10.24 6.05 34.17
CA GLY A 210 -9.37 6.92 33.39
C GLY A 210 -9.51 6.69 31.89
N ASN A 211 -10.42 7.46 31.30
CA ASN A 211 -10.51 7.90 29.91
C ASN A 211 -9.38 7.45 28.97
N ASP A 212 -9.74 6.69 27.94
CA ASP A 212 -8.88 6.47 26.77
C ASP A 212 -9.70 6.75 25.49
N SER A 213 -10.06 8.03 25.33
CA SER A 213 -10.58 8.58 24.08
C SER A 213 -9.44 9.27 23.35
N PHE A 214 -9.30 9.02 22.04
CA PHE A 214 -8.35 9.64 21.09
C PHE A 214 -6.95 9.03 20.92
N ARG A 215 -6.81 7.70 20.96
CA ARG A 215 -5.72 7.02 20.22
C ARG A 215 -6.29 6.39 18.95
N PRO A 216 -5.73 6.63 17.74
CA PRO A 216 -6.11 5.86 16.57
C PRO A 216 -5.79 4.39 16.86
N LYS A 217 -6.83 3.56 16.94
CA LYS A 217 -6.71 2.11 17.16
C LYS A 217 -5.91 1.54 15.99
N GLN A 218 -4.63 1.23 16.23
CA GLN A 218 -3.85 0.49 15.25
C GLN A 218 -4.50 -0.89 15.12
N LYS A 219 -4.85 -1.28 13.87
CA LYS A 219 -5.49 -2.56 13.57
C LYS A 219 -4.63 -3.69 14.13
N PHE A 220 -5.08 -4.30 15.21
CA PHE A 220 -4.39 -5.40 15.88
C PHE A 220 -4.86 -6.71 15.26
N ARG A 221 -3.91 -7.55 14.83
CA ARG A 221 -4.23 -8.89 14.40
C ARG A 221 -4.09 -9.86 15.56
N CYS A 222 -5.12 -10.66 15.80
CA CYS A 222 -5.03 -11.74 16.76
C CYS A 222 -4.02 -12.79 16.28
N PHE A 223 -2.93 -13.00 17.02
CA PHE A 223 -1.89 -13.96 16.60
C PHE A 223 -2.31 -15.44 16.71
N VAL A 224 -3.48 -15.72 17.27
CA VAL A 224 -4.05 -17.08 17.36
C VAL A 224 -4.89 -17.39 16.13
N CYS A 225 -5.84 -16.52 15.78
CA CYS A 225 -6.82 -16.76 14.70
C CYS A 225 -6.65 -15.88 13.46
N ALA A 226 -5.67 -14.98 13.47
CA ALA A 226 -5.41 -13.99 12.42
C ALA A 226 -6.53 -12.94 12.18
N SER A 227 -7.58 -12.92 12.99
CA SER A 227 -8.64 -11.90 12.87
C SER A 227 -8.10 -10.51 13.20
N ASN A 228 -8.45 -9.53 12.37
CA ASN A 228 -8.18 -8.11 12.59
C ASN A 228 -9.36 -7.40 13.30
N GLU A 229 -10.35 -8.16 13.76
CA GLU A 229 -11.53 -7.59 14.41
C GLU A 229 -11.24 -7.18 15.85
N ASP A 230 -11.80 -6.03 16.24
CA ASP A 230 -11.69 -5.46 17.60
C ASP A 230 -12.37 -6.33 18.68
N PHE A 231 -13.05 -7.42 18.32
CA PHE A 231 -13.93 -8.17 19.21
C PHE A 231 -13.21 -9.01 20.28
N HIS A 232 -11.90 -9.26 20.17
CA HIS A 232 -11.19 -9.99 21.22
C HIS A 232 -9.67 -9.73 21.30
N LYS A 233 -9.13 -9.88 22.52
CA LYS A 233 -7.69 -9.94 22.77
C LYS A 233 -7.20 -11.37 22.49
N SER A 234 -6.00 -11.54 21.93
CA SER A 234 -5.44 -12.89 21.67
C SER A 234 -5.35 -13.78 22.89
N ARG A 235 -5.20 -13.20 24.08
CA ARG A 235 -5.24 -13.94 25.36
C ARG A 235 -6.58 -14.65 25.59
N ASN A 236 -7.67 -14.10 25.07
CA ASN A 236 -9.03 -14.59 25.20
C ASN A 236 -9.55 -15.26 23.91
N CYS A 237 -8.70 -15.44 22.90
CA CYS A 237 -9.09 -16.08 21.65
C CYS A 237 -9.42 -17.56 21.88
N THR A 238 -10.65 -17.97 21.57
CA THR A 238 -11.12 -19.36 21.66
C THR A 238 -11.20 -20.05 20.30
N ALA A 239 -10.94 -19.34 19.20
CA ALA A 239 -11.02 -19.89 17.85
C ALA A 239 -9.99 -21.01 17.63
N ASP A 240 -10.45 -22.09 17.01
CA ASP A 240 -9.69 -23.27 16.59
C ASP A 240 -9.26 -23.21 15.11
N ARG A 241 -9.72 -22.19 14.38
CA ARG A 241 -9.36 -21.91 12.99
C ARG A 241 -8.91 -20.46 12.76
N LEU A 242 -8.06 -20.28 11.77
CA LEU A 242 -7.65 -19.00 11.20
C LEU A 242 -8.79 -18.43 10.32
N THR A 243 -8.73 -17.14 9.99
CA THR A 243 -9.71 -16.48 9.10
C THR A 243 -9.82 -17.08 7.69
N ASN A 244 -8.81 -17.83 7.24
CA ASN A 244 -8.84 -18.58 5.97
C ASN A 244 -9.35 -20.03 6.10
N GLY A 245 -9.87 -20.41 7.27
CA GLY A 245 -10.41 -21.74 7.54
C GLY A 245 -9.39 -22.82 7.91
N LYS A 246 -8.08 -22.54 7.85
CA LYS A 246 -7.04 -23.47 8.32
C LYS A 246 -7.09 -23.61 9.84
N PRO A 247 -6.72 -24.77 10.43
CA PRO A 247 -6.62 -24.90 11.88
C PRO A 247 -5.61 -23.93 12.48
N THR A 248 -5.86 -23.41 13.68
CA THR A 248 -4.86 -22.62 14.41
C THR A 248 -3.66 -23.48 14.76
N LEU A 249 -2.46 -22.90 14.68
CA LEU A 249 -1.24 -23.60 15.09
C LEU A 249 -1.21 -23.77 16.61
N LEU A 250 -1.69 -22.75 17.34
CA LEU A 250 -1.73 -22.73 18.79
C LEU A 250 -3.08 -23.21 19.32
N SER A 251 -3.02 -24.05 20.35
CA SER A 251 -4.19 -24.45 21.13
C SER A 251 -4.81 -23.24 21.85
N PRO A 252 -6.14 -23.05 21.80
CA PRO A 252 -6.79 -21.96 22.51
C PRO A 252 -6.62 -21.99 24.03
N LYS A 253 -6.43 -23.18 24.60
CA LYS A 253 -6.33 -23.38 26.05
C LYS A 253 -4.90 -23.26 26.56
N THR A 254 -3.96 -23.93 25.90
CA THR A 254 -2.57 -24.04 26.38
C THR A 254 -1.62 -23.04 25.71
N ARG A 255 -2.03 -22.43 24.58
CA ARG A 255 -1.19 -21.54 23.76
C ARG A 255 0.13 -22.19 23.32
N GLN A 256 0.14 -23.52 23.28
CA GLN A 256 1.22 -24.32 22.74
C GLN A 256 0.78 -24.90 21.39
N ASP A 257 1.76 -25.22 20.55
CA ASP A 257 1.49 -26.00 19.34
C ASP A 257 1.23 -27.47 19.66
N LYS A 258 0.92 -28.27 18.64
CA LYS A 258 0.67 -29.71 18.78
C LYS A 258 1.84 -30.51 19.35
N ASN A 259 3.05 -29.96 19.30
CA ASN A 259 4.26 -30.57 19.83
C ASN A 259 4.61 -30.07 21.24
N GLY A 260 3.75 -29.25 21.85
CA GLY A 260 3.98 -28.66 23.17
C GLY A 260 4.91 -27.45 23.17
N ASN A 261 5.32 -26.94 22.00
CA ASN A 261 6.21 -25.79 21.95
C ASN A 261 5.46 -24.52 22.32
N SER A 262 6.10 -23.67 23.13
CA SER A 262 5.59 -22.34 23.48
C SER A 262 6.14 -21.28 22.53
N TYR A 263 5.28 -20.34 22.16
CA TYR A 263 5.61 -19.24 21.25
C TYR A 263 5.66 -17.96 22.07
N CYS A 264 6.67 -17.13 21.83
CA CYS A 264 6.79 -15.86 22.53
C CYS A 264 5.62 -14.95 22.15
N PHE A 265 4.77 -14.67 23.14
CA PHE A 265 3.63 -13.78 22.99
C PHE A 265 4.06 -12.36 22.60
N SER A 266 5.16 -11.87 23.18
CA SER A 266 5.67 -10.54 22.88
C SER A 266 6.17 -10.44 21.44
N PHE A 267 6.83 -11.49 20.93
CA PHE A 267 7.29 -11.56 19.53
C PHE A 267 6.13 -11.58 18.55
N ASN A 268 5.10 -12.40 18.81
CA ASN A 268 3.91 -12.50 17.94
C ASN A 268 2.88 -11.38 18.17
N GLY A 269 3.04 -10.61 19.24
CA GLY A 269 2.23 -9.46 19.57
C GLY A 269 2.80 -8.16 18.99
N PHE A 270 2.02 -7.09 19.10
CA PHE A 270 2.36 -5.79 18.54
C PHE A 270 3.65 -5.16 19.11
N SER A 271 3.96 -5.44 20.38
CA SER A 271 5.09 -4.82 21.06
C SER A 271 6.46 -5.31 20.60
N GLY A 272 6.51 -6.43 19.86
CA GLY A 272 7.76 -7.16 19.63
C GLY A 272 8.33 -7.74 20.93
N CYS A 273 9.32 -8.62 20.80
CA CYS A 273 10.07 -9.12 21.95
C CYS A 273 11.37 -8.32 22.13
N PRO A 274 11.55 -7.56 23.22
CA PRO A 274 12.76 -6.77 23.46
C PRO A 274 14.00 -7.64 23.72
N GLY A 275 13.83 -8.89 24.16
CA GLY A 275 14.91 -9.87 24.32
C GLY A 275 15.23 -10.61 23.02
N GLY A 276 15.13 -9.95 21.87
CA GLY A 276 15.09 -10.45 20.49
C GLY A 276 16.19 -11.45 20.08
N GLY A 277 16.17 -12.68 20.60
CA GLY A 277 17.13 -13.72 20.27
C GLY A 277 16.60 -15.14 20.50
N PRO A 278 17.39 -16.16 20.11
CA PRO A 278 17.03 -17.57 20.25
C PRO A 278 16.80 -18.02 21.70
N ASP A 279 17.35 -17.30 22.69
CA ASP A 279 17.30 -17.64 24.12
C ASP A 279 16.15 -16.95 24.89
N CYS A 280 15.06 -16.62 24.20
CA CYS A 280 13.91 -15.99 24.83
C CYS A 280 13.23 -16.93 25.84
N GLN A 281 13.32 -16.60 27.13
CA GLN A 281 12.69 -17.37 28.22
C GLN A 281 11.15 -17.41 28.15
N LYS A 282 10.53 -16.59 27.29
CA LYS A 282 9.08 -16.51 27.11
C LYS A 282 8.55 -17.40 25.97
N GLY A 283 9.41 -18.21 25.37
CA GLY A 283 9.09 -19.12 24.28
C GLY A 283 9.77 -18.75 22.97
N HIS A 284 9.59 -19.58 21.95
CA HIS A 284 10.28 -19.43 20.68
C HIS A 284 9.78 -18.23 19.86
N HIS A 285 10.70 -17.56 19.16
CA HIS A 285 10.39 -16.49 18.20
C HIS A 285 9.99 -17.09 16.86
N TRP A 286 8.90 -17.84 16.86
CA TRP A 286 8.32 -18.43 15.66
C TRP A 286 7.00 -17.74 15.35
N CYS A 287 6.64 -17.68 14.07
CA CYS A 287 5.39 -17.09 13.65
C CYS A 287 4.23 -18.03 14.02
N SER A 288 3.29 -17.58 14.86
CA SER A 288 2.17 -18.42 15.32
C SER A 288 1.06 -18.62 14.26
N ILE A 289 1.15 -17.95 13.11
CA ILE A 289 0.19 -18.06 12.01
C ILE A 289 0.63 -19.13 11.00
N CYS A 290 1.85 -19.02 10.47
CA CYS A 290 2.37 -19.92 9.45
C CYS A 290 3.32 -20.99 9.99
N GLY A 291 3.79 -20.86 11.24
CA GLY A 291 4.76 -21.77 11.86
C GLY A 291 6.21 -21.54 11.43
N ASP A 292 6.53 -20.43 10.74
CA ASP A 292 7.90 -20.12 10.33
C ASP A 292 8.81 -20.00 11.57
N LYS A 293 9.84 -20.84 11.61
CA LYS A 293 10.81 -20.95 12.70
C LYS A 293 12.03 -20.06 12.53
N SER A 294 12.15 -19.36 11.39
CA SER A 294 13.32 -18.55 11.07
C SER A 294 13.44 -17.28 11.92
N GLY A 295 12.39 -16.89 12.65
CA GLY A 295 12.36 -15.66 13.44
C GLY A 295 12.39 -14.38 12.61
N ARG A 296 12.26 -14.48 11.28
CA ARG A 296 12.31 -13.33 10.36
C ARG A 296 11.06 -12.45 10.42
N HIS A 297 9.93 -12.99 10.86
CA HIS A 297 8.68 -12.23 10.94
C HIS A 297 7.78 -12.73 12.08
N SER A 298 6.95 -11.83 12.59
CA SER A 298 5.95 -12.11 13.62
C SER A 298 4.60 -12.50 13.01
N ALA A 299 3.66 -12.94 13.85
CA ALA A 299 2.25 -13.07 13.43
C ALA A 299 1.61 -11.77 12.91
N GLN A 300 2.10 -10.60 13.34
CA GLN A 300 1.61 -9.30 12.87
C GLN A 300 2.02 -9.03 11.41
N ASP A 301 3.22 -9.49 11.03
CA ASP A 301 3.81 -9.30 9.70
C ASP A 301 3.55 -10.48 8.76
N CYS A 302 2.84 -11.51 9.22
CA CYS A 302 2.61 -12.73 8.47
C CYS A 302 1.63 -12.49 7.31
N THR A 303 2.04 -12.87 6.10
CA THR A 303 1.21 -12.76 4.88
C THR A 303 0.43 -14.04 4.55
N SER A 304 0.63 -15.12 5.31
CA SER A 304 0.01 -16.44 5.06
C SER A 304 -1.42 -16.58 5.58
N VAL A 305 -2.12 -15.47 5.78
CA VAL A 305 -3.51 -15.41 6.26
C VAL A 305 -4.45 -15.37 5.08
#